data_AF-A0AAE0ZBV1-F1
#
_entry.id   AF-A0AAE0ZBV1-F1
#
_cell.length_a   1.000
_cell.length_b   1.000
_cell.length_c   1.000
_cell.angle_alpha   90.00
_cell.angle_beta   90.00
_cell.angle_gamma   90.00
#
_symmetry.space_group_name_H-M   'P 1'
#
loop_
_entity.id
_entity.type
_entity.pdbx_description
1 polymer ?
#
loop_
_entity_poly.entity_id
_entity_poly.type
_entity_poly.pdbx_seq_one_letter_code
_entity_poly.pdbx_strand_id
1 'polypeptide(L)'
;MGYKACCQTFTSLTPYSPSTVEIMGYKACCQTFTSLTPYSPSTVEIMGYKACCQTFTSLTPYSPATVEIMGYKACCQTFTSLTPYSPSTVEIMGYKACCQTFTSLTPYSPSTVEIMGYKACCQTFTSLTPYSPATVEIMGYKACCQTFTSLTPYSPATVEIMGYKACCQTFTSLTPYSPATVEIMGYKACCQTFTSLTPYSPSTVEIMGYKACCQTFTSLTPYSPSTVEIMGYKACCQTFTSLTPYSPSTVEIMRYKACCQTFTSLTPYSPSTVEIMRYKACCQTFTSLTPYSPSTVEIMGYKACCQTFTSLTPYSPSTVEIMGYKACCQTFTSLTPYSPSTVEIMGYKACCQTFTSLTPYSPSTVEIMGYKACCQNLNRTIQTIRILLEPRI
;
A
#
# COMPACT_ATOMS: atom_id res chain seq x y z
N MET A 1 26.63 -10.11 -39.32
CA MET A 1 26.59 -11.53 -39.73
C MET A 1 25.47 -12.21 -38.97
N GLY A 2 24.54 -12.85 -39.67
CA GLY A 2 23.34 -13.43 -39.07
C GLY A 2 23.61 -14.79 -38.46
N TYR A 3 23.20 -14.99 -37.21
CA TYR A 3 23.26 -16.30 -36.55
C TYR A 3 21.85 -16.88 -36.45
N LYS A 4 21.49 -17.64 -37.50
CA LYS A 4 20.39 -18.62 -37.46
C LYS A 4 21.00 -19.95 -37.00
N ALA A 5 21.07 -20.14 -35.70
CA ALA A 5 21.02 -21.45 -35.09
C ALA A 5 19.86 -21.41 -34.09
N CYS A 6 18.64 -21.55 -34.61
CA CYS A 6 17.44 -21.61 -33.78
C CYS A 6 17.40 -22.97 -33.09
N CYS A 7 17.62 -22.99 -31.77
CA CYS A 7 17.39 -24.16 -30.96
C CYS A 7 15.88 -24.29 -30.72
N GLN A 8 15.20 -25.29 -31.29
CA GLN A 8 13.75 -25.48 -31.03
C GLN A 8 13.50 -25.62 -29.53
N THR A 9 14.34 -26.41 -28.86
CA THR A 9 14.26 -26.70 -27.43
C THR A 9 15.65 -26.79 -26.83
N PHE A 10 15.92 -26.01 -25.79
CA PHE A 10 17.11 -26.15 -24.97
C PHE A 10 16.74 -26.83 -23.66
N THR A 11 17.29 -28.01 -23.40
CA THR A 11 16.87 -28.82 -22.26
C THR A 11 17.55 -28.40 -20.96
N SER A 12 18.87 -28.45 -20.87
CA SER A 12 19.58 -28.11 -19.64
C SER A 12 21.04 -27.78 -19.90
N LEU A 13 21.61 -26.90 -19.07
CA LEU A 13 23.04 -26.63 -19.02
C LEU A 13 23.47 -26.20 -17.61
N THR A 14 24.64 -26.68 -17.19
CA THR A 14 25.20 -26.48 -15.85
C THR A 14 26.67 -26.07 -15.95
N PRO A 15 26.99 -24.82 -16.33
CA PRO A 15 28.39 -24.39 -16.46
C PRO A 15 28.99 -24.10 -15.07
N TYR A 16 30.29 -24.39 -14.92
CA TYR A 16 31.05 -24.16 -13.68
C TYR A 16 32.09 -23.06 -13.89
N SER A 17 32.03 -22.02 -13.06
CA SER A 17 32.93 -20.85 -13.09
C SER A 17 33.05 -20.14 -14.46
N PRO A 18 31.96 -19.93 -15.22
CA PRO A 18 32.04 -19.07 -16.40
C PRO A 18 32.31 -17.63 -15.96
N SER A 19 33.03 -16.83 -16.74
CA SER A 19 33.12 -15.39 -16.45
C SER A 19 31.73 -14.74 -16.54
N THR A 20 30.98 -15.07 -17.60
CA THR A 20 29.67 -14.52 -17.91
C THR A 20 28.74 -15.59 -18.47
N VAL A 21 27.45 -15.48 -18.20
CA VAL A 21 26.40 -16.30 -18.79
C VAL A 21 25.40 -15.39 -19.46
N GLU A 22 25.36 -15.39 -20.78
CA GLU A 22 24.58 -14.42 -21.55
C GLU A 22 23.63 -15.12 -22.52
N ILE A 23 22.36 -14.72 -22.50
CA ILE A 23 21.33 -15.16 -23.46
C ILE A 23 20.79 -13.93 -24.18
N MET A 24 21.24 -13.72 -25.42
CA MET A 24 20.77 -12.63 -26.27
C MET A 24 19.81 -13.13 -27.35
N GLY A 25 18.71 -12.40 -27.56
CA GLY A 25 17.77 -12.66 -28.65
C GLY A 25 17.19 -11.40 -29.30
N TYR A 26 17.46 -11.23 -30.60
CA TYR A 26 16.88 -10.11 -31.36
C TYR A 26 15.45 -10.39 -31.87
N LYS A 27 15.12 -11.67 -32.11
CA LYS A 27 13.82 -12.20 -32.54
C LYS A 27 13.72 -13.67 -32.07
N ALA A 28 12.50 -14.19 -31.87
CA ALA A 28 12.24 -15.56 -31.37
C ALA A 28 13.23 -16.58 -31.94
N CYS A 29 14.22 -16.94 -31.13
CA CYS A 29 15.34 -17.79 -31.51
C CYS A 29 15.14 -19.22 -30.97
N CYS A 30 14.41 -19.35 -29.86
CA CYS A 30 14.08 -20.62 -29.22
C CYS A 30 12.59 -20.71 -28.90
N GLN A 31 11.96 -21.89 -29.02
CA GLN A 31 10.61 -22.05 -28.48
C GLN A 31 10.67 -22.19 -26.97
N THR A 32 11.50 -23.10 -26.47
CA THR A 32 11.52 -23.46 -25.05
C THR A 32 12.95 -23.56 -24.51
N PHE A 33 13.25 -22.79 -23.45
CA PHE A 33 14.39 -23.00 -22.56
C PHE A 33 13.90 -23.68 -21.29
N THR A 34 14.38 -24.88 -21.01
CA THR A 34 13.88 -25.67 -19.87
C THR A 34 14.67 -25.39 -18.59
N SER A 35 16.00 -25.52 -18.57
CA SER A 35 16.78 -25.16 -17.37
C SER A 35 18.19 -24.64 -17.65
N LEU A 36 18.67 -23.75 -16.80
CA LEU A 36 20.04 -23.26 -16.78
C LEU A 36 20.49 -23.04 -15.32
N THR A 37 21.64 -23.61 -14.95
CA THR A 37 22.12 -23.62 -13.55
C THR A 37 23.63 -23.36 -13.49
N PRO A 38 24.06 -22.10 -13.65
CA PRO A 38 25.48 -21.75 -13.58
C PRO A 38 25.98 -21.64 -12.13
N TYR A 39 27.21 -22.09 -11.89
CA TYR A 39 27.89 -21.97 -10.60
C TYR A 39 29.01 -20.93 -10.68
N SER A 40 28.95 -19.94 -9.79
CA SER A 40 29.90 -18.84 -9.64
C SER A 40 30.18 -18.03 -10.91
N PRO A 41 29.17 -17.65 -11.73
CA PRO A 41 29.38 -16.66 -12.78
C PRO A 41 29.70 -15.29 -12.18
N SER A 42 30.44 -14.42 -12.86
CA SER A 42 30.47 -13.01 -12.43
C SER A 42 29.12 -12.35 -12.72
N THR A 43 28.56 -12.59 -13.90
CA THR A 43 27.25 -12.03 -14.31
C THR A 43 26.38 -13.06 -15.04
N VAL A 44 25.07 -12.96 -14.85
CA VAL A 44 24.06 -13.72 -15.60
C VAL A 44 23.08 -12.76 -16.23
N GLU A 45 23.00 -12.75 -17.55
CA GLU A 45 22.22 -11.76 -18.29
C GLU A 45 21.33 -12.43 -19.34
N ILE A 46 20.06 -12.00 -19.38
CA ILE A 46 19.12 -12.36 -20.45
C ILE A 46 18.60 -11.07 -21.09
N MET A 47 18.93 -10.86 -22.35
CA MET A 47 18.53 -9.69 -23.13
C MET A 47 17.67 -10.08 -24.33
N GLY A 48 16.50 -9.43 -24.47
CA GLY A 48 15.62 -9.66 -25.61
C GLY A 48 15.02 -8.39 -26.23
N TYR A 49 15.15 -8.26 -27.55
CA TYR A 49 14.57 -7.13 -28.30
C TYR A 49 13.14 -7.42 -28.80
N LYS A 50 12.85 -8.64 -29.29
CA LYS A 50 11.54 -9.12 -29.78
C LYS A 50 11.34 -10.62 -29.52
N ALA A 51 11.21 -10.97 -28.25
CA ALA A 51 11.19 -12.31 -27.66
C ALA A 51 12.44 -13.13 -28.02
N CYS A 52 13.35 -13.38 -27.07
CA CYS A 52 14.42 -14.36 -27.24
C CYS A 52 13.85 -15.79 -27.30
N CYS A 53 12.83 -16.09 -26.48
CA CYS A 53 12.11 -17.35 -26.46
C CYS A 53 10.60 -17.20 -26.27
N GLN A 54 9.82 -18.25 -26.57
CA GLN A 54 8.40 -18.29 -26.17
C GLN A 54 8.31 -18.55 -24.67
N THR A 55 8.99 -19.61 -24.21
CA THR A 55 8.96 -20.04 -22.79
C THR A 55 10.37 -20.19 -22.23
N PHE A 56 10.58 -19.64 -21.04
CA PHE A 56 11.75 -19.89 -20.21
C PHE A 56 11.28 -20.52 -18.89
N THR A 57 11.63 -21.77 -18.65
CA THR A 57 11.06 -22.55 -17.53
C THR A 57 11.83 -22.31 -16.23
N SER A 58 13.17 -22.39 -16.22
CA SER A 58 13.93 -22.24 -14.98
C SER A 58 15.35 -21.71 -15.17
N LEU A 59 15.73 -20.71 -14.37
CA LEU A 59 17.10 -20.21 -14.22
C LEU A 59 17.48 -20.22 -12.72
N THR A 60 18.58 -20.89 -12.38
CA THR A 60 19.04 -21.08 -10.99
C THR A 60 20.54 -20.85 -10.86
N PRO A 61 21.02 -19.59 -10.84
CA PRO A 61 22.44 -19.29 -10.67
C PRO A 61 22.85 -19.35 -9.20
N TYR A 62 24.04 -19.88 -8.94
CA TYR A 62 24.64 -19.92 -7.60
C TYR A 62 25.81 -18.94 -7.52
N SER A 63 25.72 -18.01 -6.58
CA SER A 63 26.71 -16.96 -6.29
C SER A 63 27.11 -16.08 -7.50
N PRO A 64 26.16 -15.60 -8.34
CA PRO A 64 26.47 -14.54 -9.30
C PRO A 64 26.79 -13.22 -8.58
N ALA A 65 27.58 -12.32 -9.17
CA ALA A 65 27.58 -10.94 -8.66
C ALA A 65 26.25 -10.25 -9.05
N THR A 66 25.85 -10.35 -10.31
CA THR A 66 24.58 -9.78 -10.81
C THR A 66 23.75 -10.77 -11.62
N VAL A 67 22.42 -10.62 -11.54
CA VAL A 67 21.45 -11.33 -12.39
C VAL A 67 20.52 -10.30 -13.01
N GLU A 68 20.52 -10.21 -14.33
CA GLU A 68 19.80 -9.19 -15.09
C GLU A 68 18.91 -9.82 -16.17
N ILE A 69 17.65 -9.40 -16.22
CA ILE A 69 16.73 -9.72 -17.32
C ILE A 69 16.21 -8.41 -17.91
N MET A 70 16.53 -8.17 -19.18
CA MET A 70 16.14 -6.96 -19.88
C MET A 70 15.34 -7.26 -21.15
N GLY A 71 14.20 -6.58 -21.30
CA GLY A 71 13.39 -6.67 -22.52
C GLY A 71 12.92 -5.34 -23.08
N TYR A 72 13.11 -5.15 -24.39
CA TYR A 72 12.61 -3.95 -25.08
C TYR A 72 11.17 -4.13 -25.60
N LYS A 73 10.84 -5.27 -26.22
CA LYS A 73 9.50 -5.68 -26.68
C LYS A 73 9.26 -7.18 -26.43
N ALA A 74 9.28 -7.53 -25.15
CA ALA A 74 9.39 -8.87 -24.58
C ALA A 74 10.76 -9.50 -24.83
N CYS A 75 11.41 -9.93 -23.76
CA CYS A 75 12.42 -10.96 -23.70
C CYS A 75 11.79 -12.35 -23.85
N CYS A 76 10.65 -12.63 -23.23
CA CYS A 76 9.95 -13.91 -23.39
C CYS A 76 8.44 -13.74 -23.39
N GLN A 77 7.66 -14.71 -23.90
CA GLN A 77 6.22 -14.69 -23.59
C GLN A 77 6.02 -15.07 -22.13
N THR A 78 6.62 -16.19 -21.71
CA THR A 78 6.47 -16.72 -20.35
C THR A 78 7.82 -17.00 -19.73
N PHE A 79 8.06 -16.43 -18.54
CA PHE A 79 9.16 -16.81 -17.64
C PHE A 79 8.57 -17.50 -16.42
N THR A 80 8.88 -18.77 -16.20
CA THR A 80 8.24 -19.56 -15.14
C THR A 80 8.96 -19.38 -13.80
N SER A 81 10.29 -19.51 -13.74
CA SER A 81 11.01 -19.43 -12.47
C SER A 81 12.44 -18.88 -12.60
N LEU A 82 12.77 -17.89 -11.76
CA LEU A 82 14.13 -17.42 -11.50
C LEU A 82 14.43 -17.58 -10.01
N THR A 83 15.47 -18.35 -9.67
CA THR A 83 15.86 -18.66 -8.28
C THR A 83 17.38 -18.49 -8.07
N PRO A 84 17.89 -17.26 -7.94
CA PRO A 84 19.31 -17.01 -7.70
C PRO A 84 19.67 -17.18 -6.22
N TYR A 85 20.82 -17.79 -5.95
CA TYR A 85 21.36 -17.95 -4.60
C TYR A 85 22.55 -17.02 -4.38
N SER A 86 22.43 -16.14 -3.38
CA SER A 86 23.43 -15.15 -2.99
C SER A 86 23.92 -14.23 -4.12
N PRO A 87 23.05 -13.66 -4.98
CA PRO A 87 23.44 -12.57 -5.86
C PRO A 87 23.80 -11.31 -5.05
N SER A 88 24.63 -10.41 -5.57
CA SER A 88 24.64 -9.05 -5.01
C SER A 88 23.37 -8.32 -5.44
N THR A 89 23.01 -8.39 -6.72
CA THR A 89 21.85 -7.68 -7.29
C THR A 89 21.04 -8.58 -8.23
N VAL A 90 19.71 -8.43 -8.19
CA VAL A 90 18.77 -9.03 -9.15
C VAL A 90 17.91 -7.94 -9.77
N GLU A 91 17.97 -7.80 -11.09
CA GLU A 91 17.28 -6.74 -11.83
C GLU A 91 16.41 -7.33 -12.94
N ILE A 92 15.16 -6.86 -13.03
CA ILE A 92 14.26 -7.14 -14.14
C ILE A 92 13.76 -5.81 -14.73
N MET A 93 14.17 -5.52 -15.96
CA MET A 93 13.85 -4.25 -16.63
C MET A 93 13.08 -4.45 -17.94
N GLY A 94 12.03 -3.65 -18.13
CA GLY A 94 11.23 -3.70 -19.35
C GLY A 94 10.82 -2.33 -19.90
N TYR A 95 11.13 -2.07 -21.18
CA TYR A 95 10.70 -0.83 -21.83
C TYR A 95 9.26 -0.90 -22.35
N LYS A 96 8.91 -1.96 -23.09
CA LYS A 96 7.56 -2.31 -23.60
C LYS A 96 7.33 -3.83 -23.47
N ALA A 97 7.44 -4.32 -22.25
CA ALA A 97 7.52 -5.70 -21.78
C ALA A 97 8.95 -6.28 -21.76
N CYS A 98 9.35 -6.77 -20.58
CA CYS A 98 10.31 -7.82 -20.34
C CYS A 98 9.72 -9.21 -20.60
N CYS A 99 8.53 -9.55 -20.08
CA CYS A 99 7.81 -10.74 -20.55
C CYS A 99 6.29 -10.47 -20.58
N GLN A 100 5.48 -11.30 -21.24
CA GLN A 100 4.02 -11.21 -21.03
C GLN A 100 3.68 -11.67 -19.62
N THR A 101 4.17 -12.85 -19.24
CA THR A 101 3.93 -13.46 -17.93
C THR A 101 5.26 -13.79 -17.26
N PHE A 102 5.43 -13.35 -16.02
CA PHE A 102 6.51 -13.79 -15.14
C PHE A 102 5.88 -14.46 -13.92
N THR A 103 6.10 -15.76 -13.75
CA THR A 103 5.37 -16.55 -12.75
C THR A 103 6.02 -16.46 -11.38
N SER A 104 7.34 -16.65 -11.25
CA SER A 104 7.99 -16.68 -9.94
C SER A 104 9.43 -16.18 -9.94
N LEU A 105 9.75 -15.26 -9.04
CA LEU A 105 11.11 -14.83 -8.69
C LEU A 105 11.35 -15.07 -7.19
N THR A 106 12.35 -15.91 -6.87
CA THR A 106 12.68 -16.31 -5.49
C THR A 106 14.20 -16.20 -5.23
N PRO A 107 14.74 -14.99 -5.03
CA PRO A 107 16.15 -14.81 -4.71
C PRO A 107 16.44 -15.07 -3.23
N TYR A 108 17.56 -15.73 -2.95
CA TYR A 108 18.03 -16.00 -1.59
C TYR A 108 19.23 -15.13 -1.25
N SER A 109 19.09 -14.29 -0.23
CA SER A 109 20.11 -13.35 0.26
C SER A 109 20.70 -12.41 -0.81
N PRO A 110 19.88 -11.77 -1.67
CA PRO A 110 20.37 -10.66 -2.50
C PRO A 110 20.73 -9.46 -1.62
N SER A 111 21.60 -8.55 -2.07
CA SER A 111 21.62 -7.20 -1.47
C SER A 111 20.40 -6.42 -1.94
N THR A 112 20.13 -6.42 -3.25
CA THR A 112 19.02 -5.66 -3.84
C THR A 112 18.23 -6.49 -4.85
N VAL A 113 16.91 -6.30 -4.87
CA VAL A 113 16.00 -6.83 -5.90
C VAL A 113 15.19 -5.69 -6.51
N GLU A 114 15.32 -5.49 -7.82
CA GLU A 114 14.68 -4.38 -8.53
C GLU A 114 13.84 -4.88 -9.70
N ILE A 115 12.61 -4.37 -9.82
CA ILE A 115 11.76 -4.57 -10.99
C ILE A 115 11.33 -3.21 -11.53
N MET A 116 11.79 -2.88 -12.74
CA MET A 116 11.54 -1.58 -13.36
C MET A 116 10.80 -1.70 -14.69
N GLY A 117 9.76 -0.88 -14.89
CA GLY A 117 9.05 -0.79 -16.15
C GLY A 117 8.76 0.63 -16.63
N TYR A 118 9.07 0.90 -17.90
CA TYR A 118 8.74 2.18 -18.52
C TYR A 118 7.32 2.22 -19.09
N LYS A 119 6.92 1.20 -19.85
CA LYS A 119 5.55 0.98 -20.41
C LYS A 119 5.14 -0.49 -20.24
N ALA A 120 5.05 -0.92 -18.98
CA ALA A 120 4.91 -2.28 -18.50
C ALA A 120 6.17 -3.14 -18.73
N CYS A 121 6.82 -3.56 -17.66
CA CYS A 121 7.78 -4.66 -17.60
C CYS A 121 7.10 -6.02 -17.81
N CYS A 122 5.95 -6.30 -17.20
CA CYS A 122 5.16 -7.49 -17.52
C CYS A 122 3.69 -7.16 -17.76
N GLN A 123 2.96 -7.99 -18.51
CA GLN A 123 1.50 -7.95 -18.43
C GLN A 123 1.08 -8.48 -17.06
N THR A 124 1.60 -9.64 -16.68
CA THR A 124 1.34 -10.28 -15.39
C THR A 124 2.65 -10.68 -14.70
N PHE A 125 2.79 -10.29 -13.44
CA PHE A 125 3.82 -10.80 -12.54
C PHE A 125 3.13 -11.50 -11.37
N THR A 126 3.30 -12.82 -11.24
CA THR A 126 2.50 -13.61 -10.32
C THR A 126 3.08 -13.60 -8.90
N SER A 127 4.37 -13.87 -8.71
CA SER A 127 4.96 -13.97 -7.37
C SER A 127 6.40 -13.49 -7.30
N LEU A 128 6.70 -12.62 -6.34
CA LEU A 128 8.05 -12.25 -5.91
C LEU A 128 8.22 -12.58 -4.43
N THR A 129 9.18 -13.47 -4.11
CA THR A 129 9.43 -13.96 -2.75
C THR A 129 10.93 -13.93 -2.41
N PRO A 130 11.51 -12.76 -2.13
CA PRO A 130 12.92 -12.65 -1.75
C PRO A 130 13.12 -12.99 -0.27
N TYR A 131 14.21 -13.71 0.03
CA TYR A 131 14.61 -14.05 1.39
C TYR A 131 15.82 -13.24 1.80
N SER A 132 15.66 -12.43 2.85
CA SER A 132 16.69 -11.55 3.43
C SER A 132 17.37 -10.60 2.43
N PRO A 133 16.63 -9.89 1.56
CA PRO A 133 17.21 -8.78 0.80
C PRO A 133 17.58 -7.62 1.72
N ALA A 134 18.53 -6.76 1.37
CA ALA A 134 18.58 -5.44 2.02
C ALA A 134 17.39 -4.60 1.51
N THR A 135 17.19 -4.54 0.20
CA THR A 135 16.16 -3.71 -0.41
C THR A 135 15.37 -4.45 -1.49
N VAL A 136 14.06 -4.19 -1.57
CA VAL A 136 13.17 -4.64 -2.65
C VAL A 136 12.46 -3.45 -3.25
N GLU A 137 12.66 -3.20 -4.53
CA GLU A 137 12.13 -2.04 -5.26
C GLU A 137 11.29 -2.46 -6.47
N ILE A 138 10.09 -1.89 -6.59
CA ILE A 138 9.25 -2.01 -7.79
C ILE A 138 8.89 -0.62 -8.31
N MET A 139 9.41 -0.26 -9.47
CA MET A 139 9.24 1.07 -10.06
C MET A 139 8.56 1.05 -11.43
N GLY A 140 7.60 1.95 -11.62
CA GLY A 140 6.91 2.12 -12.91
C GLY A 140 6.72 3.57 -13.33
N TYR A 141 7.15 3.91 -14.55
CA TYR A 141 6.89 5.23 -15.13
C TYR A 141 5.48 5.35 -15.73
N LYS A 142 5.10 4.40 -16.60
CA LYS A 142 3.75 4.20 -17.17
C LYS A 142 3.37 2.72 -17.06
N ALA A 143 3.39 2.22 -15.83
CA ALA A 143 3.31 0.83 -15.39
C ALA A 143 4.66 0.07 -15.42
N CYS A 144 4.99 -0.54 -14.29
CA CYS A 144 5.83 -1.72 -14.11
C CYS A 144 5.10 -3.00 -14.52
N CYS A 145 3.85 -3.23 -14.11
CA CYS A 145 3.05 -4.36 -14.61
C CYS A 145 1.60 -3.94 -14.90
N GLN A 146 0.85 -4.66 -15.75
CA GLN A 146 -0.62 -4.47 -15.69
C GLN A 146 -1.14 -5.06 -14.40
N THR A 147 -0.78 -6.30 -14.10
CA THR A 147 -1.16 -7.02 -12.88
C THR A 147 0.08 -7.52 -12.14
N PHE A 148 0.17 -7.21 -10.85
CA PHE A 148 1.13 -7.80 -9.92
C PHE A 148 0.35 -8.52 -8.82
N THR A 149 0.48 -9.85 -8.74
CA THR A 149 -0.40 -10.64 -7.88
C THR A 149 0.11 -10.72 -6.44
N SER A 150 1.38 -11.05 -6.21
CA SER A 150 1.90 -11.23 -4.84
C SER A 150 3.35 -10.82 -4.69
N LEU A 151 3.63 -10.00 -3.66
CA LEU A 151 4.97 -9.70 -3.16
C LEU A 151 5.06 -10.10 -1.69
N THR A 152 5.96 -11.04 -1.37
CA THR A 152 6.13 -11.61 -0.03
C THR A 152 7.61 -11.66 0.38
N PRO A 153 8.23 -10.52 0.72
CA PRO A 153 9.62 -10.49 1.16
C PRO A 153 9.75 -10.91 2.63
N TYR A 154 10.80 -11.67 2.94
CA TYR A 154 11.13 -12.09 4.30
C TYR A 154 12.36 -11.36 4.82
N SER A 155 12.19 -10.61 5.90
CA SER A 155 13.23 -9.80 6.56
C SER A 155 14.00 -8.84 5.62
N PRO A 156 13.32 -8.05 4.76
CA PRO A 156 13.98 -6.96 4.05
C PRO A 156 14.37 -5.83 5.03
N ALA A 157 15.37 -5.01 4.73
CA ALA A 157 15.46 -3.72 5.42
C ALA A 157 14.34 -2.80 4.92
N THR A 158 14.21 -2.66 3.60
CA THR A 158 13.22 -1.76 2.98
C THR A 158 12.46 -2.44 1.83
N VAL A 159 11.16 -2.12 1.73
CA VAL A 159 10.31 -2.49 0.58
C VAL A 159 9.67 -1.24 0.01
N GLU A 160 9.92 -0.96 -1.27
CA GLU A 160 9.46 0.26 -1.94
C GLU A 160 8.68 -0.06 -3.21
N ILE A 161 7.51 0.57 -3.36
CA ILE A 161 6.72 0.53 -4.60
C ILE A 161 6.43 1.96 -5.07
N MET A 162 6.99 2.32 -6.22
CA MET A 162 6.90 3.68 -6.75
C MET A 162 6.27 3.75 -8.15
N GLY A 163 5.32 4.68 -8.32
CA GLY A 163 4.67 4.95 -9.59
C GLY A 163 4.60 6.43 -9.97
N TYR A 164 5.08 6.78 -11.18
CA TYR A 164 4.90 8.13 -11.70
C TYR A 164 3.50 8.33 -12.32
N LYS A 165 3.11 7.45 -13.25
CA LYS A 165 1.76 7.37 -13.87
C LYS A 165 1.16 5.96 -13.73
N ALA A 166 1.23 5.42 -12.50
CA ALA A 166 1.03 4.02 -12.11
C ALA A 166 2.30 3.15 -12.23
N CYS A 167 2.62 2.46 -11.15
CA CYS A 167 3.45 1.27 -11.07
C CYS A 167 2.67 0.03 -11.54
N CYS A 168 1.42 -0.16 -11.12
CA CYS A 168 0.57 -1.25 -11.66
C CYS A 168 -0.84 -0.76 -12.01
N GLN A 169 -1.56 -1.42 -12.91
CA GLN A 169 -3.02 -1.21 -12.94
C GLN A 169 -3.62 -1.85 -11.69
N THR A 170 -3.26 -3.11 -11.43
CA THR A 170 -3.72 -3.88 -10.28
C THR A 170 -2.52 -4.44 -9.51
N PHE A 171 -2.48 -4.19 -8.21
CA PHE A 171 -1.60 -4.85 -7.26
C PHE A 171 -2.45 -5.60 -6.23
N THR A 172 -2.38 -6.93 -6.22
CA THR A 172 -3.32 -7.73 -5.43
C THR A 172 -2.88 -7.87 -3.98
N SER A 173 -1.62 -8.26 -3.70
CA SER A 173 -1.18 -8.50 -2.32
C SER A 173 0.28 -8.14 -2.09
N LEU A 174 0.53 -7.36 -1.04
CA LEU A 174 1.86 -7.13 -0.45
C LEU A 174 1.86 -7.60 1.01
N THR A 175 2.70 -8.59 1.31
CA THR A 175 2.78 -9.24 2.63
C THR A 175 4.24 -9.37 3.10
N PRO A 176 4.89 -8.27 3.51
CA PRO A 176 6.26 -8.32 4.01
C PRO A 176 6.31 -8.81 5.46
N TYR A 177 7.31 -9.64 5.77
CA TYR A 177 7.57 -10.14 7.11
C TYR A 177 8.81 -9.47 7.70
N SER A 178 8.61 -8.74 8.79
CA SER A 178 9.64 -8.03 9.55
C SER A 178 10.53 -7.09 8.71
N PRO A 179 9.96 -6.23 7.85
CA PRO A 179 10.73 -5.15 7.22
C PRO A 179 11.13 -4.10 8.27
N ALA A 180 12.18 -3.32 8.05
CA ALA A 180 12.30 -2.06 8.82
C ALA A 180 11.23 -1.07 8.32
N THR A 181 11.16 -0.88 7.00
CA THR A 181 10.26 0.10 6.37
C THR A 181 9.51 -0.49 5.17
N VAL A 182 8.24 -0.08 5.01
CA VAL A 182 7.42 -0.35 3.83
C VAL A 182 6.90 0.97 3.27
N GLU A 183 7.25 1.29 2.03
CA GLU A 183 6.91 2.54 1.36
C GLU A 183 6.12 2.32 0.07
N ILE A 184 4.99 3.01 -0.08
CA ILE A 184 4.22 3.05 -1.33
C ILE A 184 4.02 4.49 -1.76
N MET A 185 4.62 4.87 -2.89
CA MET A 185 4.63 6.24 -3.38
C MET A 185 4.04 6.40 -4.79
N GLY A 186 3.16 7.40 -4.95
CA GLY A 186 2.53 7.74 -6.23
C GLY A 186 2.57 9.23 -6.57
N TYR A 187 3.15 9.61 -7.71
CA TYR A 187 3.05 11.00 -8.17
C TYR A 187 1.66 11.30 -8.75
N LYS A 188 1.25 10.57 -9.80
CA LYS A 188 -0.14 10.60 -10.29
C LYS A 188 -0.98 9.43 -9.77
N ALA A 189 -0.34 8.28 -9.57
CA ALA A 189 -0.83 7.05 -8.98
C ALA A 189 0.37 6.09 -8.85
N CYS A 190 0.47 5.37 -7.74
CA CYS A 190 1.21 4.13 -7.61
C CYS A 190 0.45 2.96 -8.24
N CYS A 191 -0.86 2.79 -7.99
CA CYS A 191 -1.69 1.80 -8.69
C CYS A 191 -3.05 2.37 -9.09
N GLN A 192 -3.79 1.76 -10.03
CA GLN A 192 -5.24 2.06 -10.09
C GLN A 192 -5.94 1.38 -8.92
N THR A 193 -5.70 0.08 -8.76
CA THR A 193 -6.26 -0.74 -7.69
C THR A 193 -5.14 -1.39 -6.89
N PHE A 194 -5.17 -1.20 -5.57
CA PHE A 194 -4.35 -1.92 -4.61
C PHE A 194 -5.28 -2.68 -3.67
N THR A 195 -5.25 -4.02 -3.73
CA THR A 195 -6.24 -4.83 -3.00
C THR A 195 -5.84 -4.99 -1.54
N SER A 196 -4.65 -5.52 -1.23
CA SER A 196 -4.27 -5.77 0.17
C SER A 196 -2.81 -5.47 0.48
N LEU A 197 -2.58 -4.73 1.58
CA LEU A 197 -1.29 -4.57 2.23
C LEU A 197 -1.36 -5.11 3.67
N THR A 198 -0.56 -6.14 3.96
CA THR A 198 -0.57 -6.85 5.25
C THR A 198 0.87 -7.07 5.78
N PRO A 199 1.54 -6.00 6.28
CA PRO A 199 2.88 -6.12 6.83
C PRO A 199 2.86 -6.68 8.24
N TYR A 200 3.81 -7.55 8.56
CA TYR A 200 3.99 -8.14 9.89
C TYR A 200 5.23 -7.58 10.57
N SER A 201 5.03 -6.88 11.68
CA SER A 201 6.06 -6.25 12.51
C SER A 201 7.03 -5.33 11.76
N PRO A 202 6.55 -4.40 10.90
CA PRO A 202 7.42 -3.36 10.36
C PRO A 202 7.81 -2.36 11.46
N SER A 203 8.89 -1.58 11.31
CA SER A 203 9.02 -0.37 12.14
C SER A 203 8.05 0.70 11.65
N THR A 204 8.06 0.97 10.34
CA THR A 204 7.23 2.00 9.72
C THR A 204 6.51 1.49 8.46
N VAL A 205 5.27 1.93 8.28
CA VAL A 205 4.50 1.76 7.04
C VAL A 205 4.08 3.13 6.52
N GLU A 206 4.54 3.51 5.33
CA GLU A 206 4.26 4.81 4.72
C GLU A 206 3.55 4.67 3.37
N ILE A 207 2.46 5.41 3.21
CA ILE A 207 1.73 5.49 1.94
C ILE A 207 1.59 6.96 1.55
N MET A 208 2.25 7.35 0.46
CA MET A 208 2.32 8.74 0.01
C MET A 208 1.78 8.95 -1.41
N GLY A 209 0.98 10.01 -1.59
CA GLY A 209 0.43 10.39 -2.89
C GLY A 209 0.50 11.90 -3.15
N TYR A 210 1.14 12.33 -4.23
CA TYR A 210 1.10 13.75 -4.61
C TYR A 210 -0.27 14.13 -5.19
N LYS A 211 -0.72 13.44 -6.25
CA LYS A 211 -2.10 13.55 -6.73
C LYS A 211 -3.00 12.48 -6.13
N ALA A 212 -2.53 11.24 -6.17
CA ALA A 212 -3.12 10.03 -5.63
C ALA A 212 -2.01 8.98 -5.53
N CYS A 213 -2.00 8.17 -4.47
CA CYS A 213 -1.29 6.91 -4.37
C CYS A 213 -2.06 5.81 -5.12
N CYS A 214 -3.37 5.66 -4.94
CA CYS A 214 -4.20 4.75 -5.73
C CYS A 214 -5.50 5.38 -6.22
N GLN A 215 -6.24 4.79 -7.16
CA GLN A 215 -7.67 5.14 -7.28
C GLN A 215 -8.48 4.41 -6.20
N THR A 216 -8.26 3.11 -6.07
CA THR A 216 -8.90 2.26 -5.08
C THR A 216 -7.85 1.55 -4.23
N PHE A 217 -8.00 1.64 -2.92
CA PHE A 217 -7.25 0.85 -1.94
C PHE A 217 -8.23 0.09 -1.07
N THR A 218 -8.22 -1.25 -1.16
CA THR A 218 -9.25 -2.06 -0.50
C THR A 218 -8.91 -2.27 0.97
N SER A 219 -7.75 -2.85 1.32
CA SER A 219 -7.44 -3.14 2.73
C SER A 219 -5.98 -2.90 3.11
N LEU A 220 -5.77 -2.19 4.23
CA LEU A 220 -4.51 -2.07 4.93
C LEU A 220 -4.64 -2.69 6.33
N THR A 221 -3.88 -3.74 6.59
CA THR A 221 -3.96 -4.53 7.84
C THR A 221 -2.55 -4.77 8.41
N PRO A 222 -1.89 -3.75 8.99
CA PRO A 222 -0.58 -3.91 9.58
C PRO A 222 -0.68 -4.56 10.97
N TYR A 223 0.24 -5.49 11.25
CA TYR A 223 0.37 -6.15 12.55
C TYR A 223 1.60 -5.64 13.27
N SER A 224 1.39 -4.99 14.41
CA SER A 224 2.41 -4.46 15.32
C SER A 224 3.47 -3.55 14.68
N PRO A 225 3.10 -2.56 13.83
CA PRO A 225 4.06 -1.55 13.39
C PRO A 225 4.40 -0.60 14.55
N SER A 226 5.55 0.09 14.54
CA SER A 226 5.68 1.26 15.44
C SER A 226 4.77 2.39 14.94
N THR A 227 4.85 2.71 13.65
CA THR A 227 4.09 3.82 13.04
C THR A 227 3.45 3.40 11.71
N VAL A 228 2.23 3.89 11.48
CA VAL A 228 1.54 3.83 10.18
C VAL A 228 1.21 5.25 9.73
N GLU A 229 1.78 5.67 8.60
CA GLU A 229 1.59 7.01 8.05
C GLU A 229 0.93 6.97 6.67
N ILE A 230 -0.17 7.73 6.51
CA ILE A 230 -0.85 7.85 5.22
C ILE A 230 -1.00 9.32 4.82
N MET A 231 -0.11 9.74 3.92
CA MET A 231 0.04 11.13 3.49
C MET A 231 -0.46 11.36 2.07
N GLY A 232 -1.04 12.54 1.84
CA GLY A 232 -1.46 12.95 0.50
C GLY A 232 -1.58 14.45 0.32
N TYR A 233 -0.99 14.98 -0.75
CA TYR A 233 -1.06 16.42 -1.06
C TYR A 233 -2.44 16.80 -1.64
N LYS A 234 -2.90 16.11 -2.69
CA LYS A 234 -4.27 16.27 -3.20
C LYS A 234 -5.24 15.22 -2.67
N ALA A 235 -4.89 13.95 -2.86
CA ALA A 235 -5.56 12.76 -2.38
C ALA A 235 -4.54 11.62 -2.25
N CYS A 236 -4.82 10.61 -1.41
CA CYS A 236 -4.07 9.34 -1.40
C CYS A 236 -4.85 8.32 -2.22
N CYS A 237 -6.17 8.22 -2.04
CA CYS A 237 -7.02 7.37 -2.87
C CYS A 237 -8.28 8.12 -3.32
N GLN A 238 -9.02 7.64 -4.31
CA GLN A 238 -10.43 8.04 -4.46
C GLN A 238 -11.30 7.26 -3.48
N THR A 239 -11.06 5.96 -3.39
CA THR A 239 -11.75 5.05 -2.47
C THR A 239 -10.75 4.34 -1.58
N PHE A 240 -10.97 4.38 -0.28
CA PHE A 240 -10.24 3.60 0.72
C PHE A 240 -11.26 2.78 1.52
N THR A 241 -11.26 1.46 1.37
CA THR A 241 -12.31 0.64 1.99
C THR A 241 -12.01 0.39 3.47
N SER A 242 -10.89 -0.24 3.83
CA SER A 242 -10.62 -0.58 5.23
C SER A 242 -9.18 -0.35 5.67
N LEU A 243 -9.03 0.25 6.86
CA LEU A 243 -7.78 0.32 7.62
C LEU A 243 -7.99 -0.36 8.97
N THR A 244 -7.27 -1.46 9.20
CA THR A 244 -7.41 -2.30 10.39
C THR A 244 -6.04 -2.59 11.01
N PRO A 245 -5.41 -1.60 11.68
CA PRO A 245 -4.12 -1.80 12.31
C PRO A 245 -4.26 -2.53 13.66
N TYR A 246 -3.38 -3.50 13.89
CA TYR A 246 -3.30 -4.26 15.15
C TYR A 246 -2.09 -3.81 15.96
N SER A 247 -2.34 -3.18 17.10
CA SER A 247 -1.34 -2.75 18.08
C SER A 247 -0.19 -1.87 17.56
N PRO A 248 -0.45 -0.86 16.71
CA PRO A 248 0.57 0.12 16.38
C PRO A 248 0.87 1.04 17.57
N SER A 249 2.05 1.66 17.69
CA SER A 249 2.17 2.78 18.64
C SER A 249 1.33 3.97 18.15
N THR A 250 1.50 4.32 16.87
CA THR A 250 0.84 5.47 16.27
C THR A 250 0.27 5.16 14.89
N VAL A 251 -0.93 5.71 14.60
CA VAL A 251 -1.54 5.74 13.27
C VAL A 251 -1.81 7.19 12.91
N GLU A 252 -1.15 7.69 11.87
CA GLU A 252 -1.25 9.07 11.41
C GLU A 252 -1.77 9.16 9.98
N ILE A 253 -2.76 10.02 9.77
CA ILE A 253 -3.30 10.34 8.45
C ILE A 253 -3.28 11.86 8.26
N MET A 254 -2.20 12.39 7.66
CA MET A 254 -1.94 13.83 7.54
C MET A 254 -2.12 14.38 6.12
N ARG A 255 -2.91 15.46 5.93
CA ARG A 255 -3.25 15.95 4.57
C ARG A 255 -3.53 17.44 4.38
N TYR A 256 -3.20 17.92 3.18
CA TYR A 256 -3.45 19.31 2.76
C TYR A 256 -4.84 19.55 2.13
N LYS A 257 -5.41 18.61 1.36
CA LYS A 257 -6.74 18.78 0.71
C LYS A 257 -7.78 17.76 1.12
N ALA A 258 -7.74 16.55 0.55
CA ALA A 258 -8.67 15.47 0.86
C ALA A 258 -7.93 14.14 1.02
N CYS A 259 -8.45 13.25 1.86
CA CYS A 259 -8.00 11.88 1.99
C CYS A 259 -8.38 11.03 0.77
N CYS A 260 -9.68 11.08 0.53
CA CYS A 260 -10.44 10.21 -0.34
C CYS A 260 -11.72 10.92 -0.72
N GLN A 261 -12.46 10.40 -1.69
CA GLN A 261 -13.88 10.70 -1.79
C GLN A 261 -14.65 9.85 -0.77
N THR A 262 -14.27 8.56 -0.65
CA THR A 262 -14.91 7.61 0.26
C THR A 262 -13.87 6.88 1.14
N PHE A 263 -14.10 6.90 2.46
CA PHE A 263 -13.42 6.09 3.46
C PHE A 263 -14.47 5.23 4.14
N THR A 264 -14.43 3.91 3.96
CA THR A 264 -15.51 3.07 4.51
C THR A 264 -15.29 2.80 5.99
N SER A 265 -14.15 2.22 6.39
CA SER A 265 -13.97 1.79 7.78
C SER A 265 -12.54 1.96 8.31
N LEU A 266 -12.43 2.55 9.50
CA LEU A 266 -11.21 2.56 10.31
C LEU A 266 -11.48 1.78 11.61
N THR A 267 -10.76 0.68 11.80
CA THR A 267 -10.96 -0.25 12.93
C THR A 267 -9.63 -0.58 13.60
N PRO A 268 -9.04 0.35 14.35
CA PRO A 268 -7.78 0.11 15.03
C PRO A 268 -7.98 -0.71 16.31
N TYR A 269 -7.08 -1.68 16.54
CA TYR A 269 -7.06 -2.52 17.73
C TYR A 269 -5.86 -2.16 18.62
N SER A 270 -6.12 -1.53 19.75
CA SER A 270 -5.18 -1.16 20.79
C SER A 270 -3.96 -0.32 20.35
N PRO A 271 -4.12 0.72 19.51
CA PRO A 271 -3.02 1.65 19.27
C PRO A 271 -2.80 2.58 20.49
N SER A 272 -1.61 3.16 20.67
CA SER A 272 -1.49 4.25 21.66
C SER A 272 -2.25 5.48 21.17
N THR A 273 -1.98 5.90 19.93
CA THR A 273 -2.59 7.09 19.32
C THR A 273 -3.10 6.81 17.90
N VAL A 274 -4.28 7.32 17.60
CA VAL A 274 -4.80 7.43 16.23
C VAL A 274 -5.06 8.89 15.95
N GLU A 275 -4.35 9.46 15.00
CA GLU A 275 -4.47 10.86 14.66
C GLU A 275 -4.83 11.04 13.17
N ILE A 276 -5.83 11.89 12.93
CA ILE A 276 -6.19 12.29 11.58
C ILE A 276 -6.29 13.81 11.47
N MET A 277 -5.20 14.44 11.01
CA MET A 277 -5.06 15.90 10.87
C MET A 277 -5.29 16.42 9.45
N ARG A 278 -6.03 17.55 9.31
CA ARG A 278 -6.43 18.07 7.99
C ARG A 278 -6.62 19.59 7.89
N TYR A 279 -6.24 20.15 6.74
CA TYR A 279 -6.51 21.56 6.40
C TYR A 279 -7.89 21.84 5.78
N LYS A 280 -8.57 20.85 5.16
CA LYS A 280 -9.94 21.03 4.61
C LYS A 280 -10.95 20.00 5.12
N ALA A 281 -11.02 18.82 4.50
CA ALA A 281 -11.94 17.73 4.84
C ALA A 281 -11.30 16.36 4.56
N CYS A 282 -11.59 15.32 5.35
CA CYS A 282 -11.12 13.95 5.10
C CYS A 282 -11.57 13.48 3.76
N CYS A 283 -12.87 13.53 3.58
CA CYS A 283 -13.53 12.62 2.69
C CYS A 283 -14.92 13.20 2.53
N GLN A 284 -15.53 12.98 1.37
CA GLN A 284 -16.95 13.31 1.24
C GLN A 284 -17.74 12.40 2.17
N THR A 285 -17.39 11.11 2.19
CA THR A 285 -18.02 10.11 3.04
C THR A 285 -16.99 9.38 3.90
N PHE A 286 -17.22 9.37 5.21
CA PHE A 286 -16.54 8.52 6.17
C PHE A 286 -17.60 7.63 6.83
N THR A 287 -17.64 6.34 6.53
CA THR A 287 -18.77 5.51 6.99
C THR A 287 -18.63 5.15 8.46
N SER A 288 -17.55 4.48 8.88
CA SER A 288 -17.45 3.96 10.24
C SER A 288 -16.07 4.10 10.87
N LEU A 289 -16.03 4.56 12.12
CA LEU A 289 -14.86 4.53 12.99
C LEU A 289 -15.16 3.66 14.22
N THR A 290 -14.42 2.57 14.37
CA THR A 290 -14.65 1.57 15.43
C THR A 290 -13.33 1.23 16.13
N PRO A 291 -12.81 2.12 16.97
CA PRO A 291 -11.58 1.86 17.71
C PRO A 291 -11.83 0.92 18.89
N TYR A 292 -10.93 -0.05 19.09
CA TYR A 292 -10.92 -0.94 20.24
C TYR A 292 -9.73 -0.62 21.13
N SER A 293 -9.98 -0.06 22.30
CA SER A 293 -9.03 0.24 23.37
C SER A 293 -7.79 1.08 23.00
N PRO A 294 -7.88 2.13 22.15
CA PRO A 294 -6.78 3.06 22.00
C PRO A 294 -6.62 3.96 23.23
N SER A 295 -5.43 4.51 23.50
CA SER A 295 -5.34 5.59 24.50
C SER A 295 -6.05 6.85 23.99
N THR A 296 -5.69 7.28 22.78
CA THR A 296 -6.26 8.50 22.17
C THR A 296 -6.68 8.27 20.73
N VAL A 297 -7.84 8.80 20.36
CA VAL A 297 -8.27 8.96 18.96
C VAL A 297 -8.58 10.42 18.72
N GLU A 298 -7.86 11.05 17.80
CA GLU A 298 -8.04 12.45 17.45
C GLU A 298 -8.33 12.60 15.96
N ILE A 299 -9.39 13.34 15.64
CA ILE A 299 -9.74 13.69 14.26
C ILE A 299 -9.96 15.18 14.14
N MET A 300 -9.02 15.85 13.50
CA MET A 300 -9.03 17.29 13.33
C MET A 300 -9.22 17.73 11.87
N GLY A 301 -10.07 18.73 11.66
CA GLY A 301 -10.24 19.39 10.36
C GLY A 301 -10.39 20.91 10.47
N TYR A 302 -9.54 21.67 9.79
CA TYR A 302 -9.62 23.14 9.80
C TYR A 302 -10.89 23.72 9.15
N LYS A 303 -11.56 22.99 8.24
CA LYS A 303 -12.92 23.38 7.79
C LYS A 303 -13.96 22.42 8.33
N ALA A 304 -13.84 21.15 7.95
CA ALA A 304 -14.68 20.08 8.46
C ALA A 304 -13.91 18.77 8.58
N CYS A 305 -14.38 17.86 9.42
CA CYS A 305 -13.88 16.49 9.43
C CYS A 305 -14.30 15.77 8.13
N CYS A 306 -15.60 15.75 7.80
CA CYS A 306 -16.11 15.22 6.52
C CYS A 306 -17.49 15.83 6.19
N GLN A 307 -18.04 15.55 4.99
CA GLN A 307 -19.43 15.94 4.72
C GLN A 307 -20.39 15.00 5.45
N THR A 308 -20.20 13.69 5.26
CA THR A 308 -21.02 12.65 5.90
C THR A 308 -20.14 11.74 6.74
N PHE A 309 -20.45 11.65 8.04
CA PHE A 309 -19.92 10.66 8.97
C PHE A 309 -21.06 9.74 9.39
N THR A 310 -21.02 8.44 9.13
CA THR A 310 -22.18 7.60 9.48
C THR A 310 -22.13 7.16 10.95
N SER A 311 -21.08 6.47 11.38
CA SER A 311 -21.05 5.87 12.72
C SER A 311 -19.70 5.96 13.43
N LEU A 312 -19.75 6.34 14.70
CA LEU A 312 -18.63 6.28 15.63
C LEU A 312 -18.98 5.32 16.77
N THR A 313 -18.24 4.22 16.89
CA THR A 313 -18.49 3.16 17.87
C THR A 313 -17.20 2.79 18.62
N PRO A 314 -16.72 3.64 19.54
CA PRO A 314 -15.53 3.36 20.31
C PRO A 314 -15.78 2.34 21.41
N TYR A 315 -14.87 1.38 21.56
CA TYR A 315 -14.86 0.40 22.66
C TYR A 315 -13.67 0.68 23.58
N SER A 316 -13.95 1.23 24.76
CA SER A 316 -12.99 1.49 25.85
C SER A 316 -11.75 2.34 25.51
N PRO A 317 -11.80 3.39 24.66
CA PRO A 317 -10.68 4.32 24.56
C PRO A 317 -10.57 5.20 25.82
N SER A 318 -9.37 5.71 26.13
CA SER A 318 -9.29 6.76 27.15
C SER A 318 -9.94 8.04 26.63
N THR A 319 -9.53 8.50 25.45
CA THR A 319 -10.05 9.75 24.86
C THR A 319 -10.39 9.58 23.38
N VAL A 320 -11.53 10.15 22.96
CA VAL A 320 -11.91 10.34 21.56
C VAL A 320 -12.27 11.80 21.33
N GLU A 321 -11.52 12.47 20.47
CA GLU A 321 -11.71 13.87 20.11
C GLU A 321 -11.97 14.00 18.61
N ILE A 322 -13.08 14.66 18.25
CA ILE A 322 -13.39 15.01 16.86
C ILE A 322 -13.65 16.51 16.78
N MET A 323 -12.72 17.22 16.15
CA MET A 323 -12.71 18.68 16.10
C MET A 323 -12.78 19.22 14.67
N GLY A 324 -13.63 20.23 14.48
CA GLY A 324 -13.74 20.99 13.25
C GLY A 324 -13.76 22.50 13.48
N TYR A 325 -12.81 23.26 12.92
CA TYR A 325 -12.77 24.71 13.16
C TYR A 325 -13.95 25.49 12.53
N LYS A 326 -14.64 24.97 11.51
CA LYS A 326 -15.96 25.52 11.12
C LYS A 326 -17.09 24.61 11.55
N ALA A 327 -17.05 23.35 11.12
CA ALA A 327 -17.97 22.36 11.61
C ALA A 327 -17.31 21.01 11.77
N CYS A 328 -17.82 20.13 12.63
CA CYS A 328 -17.35 18.75 12.67
C CYS A 328 -17.74 18.03 11.38
N CYS A 329 -19.04 17.88 11.10
CA CYS A 329 -19.56 17.29 9.84
C CYS A 329 -20.80 18.04 9.34
N GLN A 330 -21.28 17.79 8.11
CA GLN A 330 -22.64 18.21 7.74
C GLN A 330 -23.65 17.23 8.35
N THR A 331 -23.44 15.94 8.10
CA THR A 331 -24.27 14.84 8.60
C THR A 331 -23.42 13.95 9.49
N PHE A 332 -23.90 13.66 10.70
CA PHE A 332 -23.32 12.66 11.57
C PHE A 332 -24.42 11.73 12.11
N THR A 333 -24.54 10.49 11.64
CA THR A 333 -25.75 9.70 11.92
C THR A 333 -25.79 9.19 13.36
N SER A 334 -24.74 8.47 13.82
CA SER A 334 -24.79 7.76 15.10
C SER A 334 -23.47 7.79 15.89
N LEU A 335 -23.59 7.98 17.19
CA LEU A 335 -22.52 7.81 18.17
C LEU A 335 -22.92 6.75 19.22
N THR A 336 -22.15 5.67 19.32
CA THR A 336 -22.41 4.54 20.22
C THR A 336 -21.16 4.16 21.01
N PRO A 337 -20.77 4.94 22.03
CA PRO A 337 -19.59 4.67 22.82
C PRO A 337 -19.82 3.58 23.87
N TYR A 338 -18.90 2.62 23.96
CA TYR A 338 -18.87 1.58 24.98
C TYR A 338 -17.71 1.83 25.94
N SER A 339 -18.01 2.41 27.10
CA SER A 339 -17.06 2.65 28.20
C SER A 339 -15.80 3.49 27.90
N PRO A 340 -15.84 4.55 27.06
CA PRO A 340 -14.72 5.48 26.98
C PRO A 340 -14.60 6.32 28.27
N SER A 341 -13.40 6.80 28.60
CA SER A 341 -13.29 7.83 29.65
C SER A 341 -13.90 9.13 29.13
N THR A 342 -13.48 9.60 27.95
CA THR A 342 -13.95 10.87 27.39
C THR A 342 -14.22 10.77 25.89
N VAL A 343 -15.34 11.36 25.46
CA VAL A 343 -15.67 11.60 24.05
C VAL A 343 -16.04 13.07 23.86
N GLU A 344 -15.28 13.77 23.03
CA GLU A 344 -15.52 15.18 22.70
C GLU A 344 -15.72 15.35 21.21
N ILE A 345 -16.82 16.02 20.84
CA ILE A 345 -17.11 16.37 19.45
C ILE A 345 -17.38 17.86 19.38
N MET A 346 -16.48 18.59 18.72
CA MET A 346 -16.48 20.04 18.73
C MET A 346 -16.50 20.64 17.32
N GLY A 347 -17.34 21.65 17.15
CA GLY A 347 -17.31 22.53 15.98
C GLY A 347 -17.34 24.00 16.37
N TYR A 348 -16.31 24.78 16.03
CA TYR A 348 -16.24 26.19 16.49
C TYR A 348 -17.34 27.08 15.90
N LYS A 349 -17.97 26.76 14.76
CA LYS A 349 -19.26 27.40 14.38
C LYS A 349 -20.45 26.48 14.63
N ALA A 350 -20.39 25.23 14.17
CA ALA A 350 -21.45 24.27 14.40
C ALA A 350 -20.91 22.85 14.55
N CYS A 351 -21.48 22.03 15.43
CA CYS A 351 -21.07 20.62 15.51
C CYS A 351 -21.43 19.88 14.21
N CYS A 352 -22.72 19.62 13.99
CA CYS A 352 -23.28 19.03 12.77
C CYS A 352 -24.58 19.74 12.38
N GLN A 353 -24.97 19.71 11.10
CA GLN A 353 -26.33 20.14 10.72
C GLN A 353 -27.35 19.10 11.18
N THR A 354 -27.08 17.82 10.87
CA THR A 354 -27.91 16.70 11.29
C THR A 354 -27.11 15.75 12.17
N PHE A 355 -27.74 15.36 13.28
CA PHE A 355 -27.26 14.28 14.13
C PHE A 355 -28.44 13.48 14.67
N THR A 356 -28.46 12.18 14.40
CA THR A 356 -29.68 11.37 14.54
C THR A 356 -29.74 10.67 15.89
N SER A 357 -28.67 9.99 16.30
CA SER A 357 -28.71 9.13 17.48
C SER A 357 -27.43 9.15 18.32
N LEU A 358 -27.60 9.21 19.63
CA LEU A 358 -26.56 9.01 20.63
C LEU A 358 -27.00 7.90 21.59
N THR A 359 -26.25 6.80 21.64
CA THR A 359 -26.53 5.64 22.49
C THR A 359 -25.28 5.23 23.28
N PRO A 360 -24.96 5.93 24.37
CA PRO A 360 -23.80 5.65 25.21
C PRO A 360 -24.03 4.49 26.18
N TYR A 361 -23.02 3.63 26.32
CA TYR A 361 -22.94 2.54 27.27
C TYR A 361 -21.78 2.80 28.26
N SER A 362 -22.09 3.46 29.37
CA SER A 362 -21.16 3.76 30.47
C SER A 362 -19.92 4.64 30.14
N PRO A 363 -20.01 5.71 29.31
CA PRO A 363 -18.91 6.67 29.21
C PRO A 363 -18.77 7.47 30.52
N SER A 364 -17.56 7.93 30.86
CA SER A 364 -17.42 8.88 31.99
C SER A 364 -17.88 10.28 31.56
N THR A 365 -17.46 10.76 30.39
CA THR A 365 -17.90 12.03 29.80
C THR A 365 -18.20 11.91 28.30
N VAL A 366 -19.28 12.57 27.85
CA VAL A 366 -19.59 12.80 26.44
C VAL A 366 -19.98 14.26 26.25
N GLU A 367 -19.17 15.00 25.50
CA GLU A 367 -19.37 16.42 25.20
C GLU A 367 -19.57 16.63 23.71
N ILE A 368 -20.64 17.33 23.33
CA ILE A 368 -20.94 17.68 21.95
C ILE A 368 -21.22 19.19 21.88
N MET A 369 -20.27 19.94 21.32
CA MET A 369 -20.26 21.40 21.39
C MET A 369 -20.27 22.05 20.00
N GLY A 370 -21.06 23.11 19.89
CA GLY A 370 -21.12 23.98 18.72
C GLY A 370 -21.33 25.42 19.13
N TYR A 371 -20.33 26.28 18.95
CA TYR A 371 -20.32 27.64 19.51
C TYR A 371 -21.50 28.51 19.04
N LYS A 372 -21.98 28.32 17.80
CA LYS A 372 -23.18 29.03 17.29
C LYS A 372 -24.41 28.14 17.15
N ALA A 373 -24.23 26.86 16.89
CA ALA A 373 -25.32 25.89 16.73
C ALA A 373 -24.83 24.46 16.99
N CYS A 374 -25.60 23.67 17.71
CA CYS A 374 -25.32 22.25 17.90
C CYS A 374 -26.56 21.43 17.50
N CYS A 375 -26.42 20.61 16.45
CA CYS A 375 -27.29 19.50 16.05
C CYS A 375 -28.81 19.77 16.17
N GLN A 376 -29.43 20.26 15.09
CA GLN A 376 -30.83 20.72 15.10
C GLN A 376 -31.88 19.61 15.37
N ASN A 377 -31.52 18.33 15.22
CA ASN A 377 -32.45 17.19 15.26
C ASN A 377 -32.08 16.10 16.29
N LEU A 378 -31.33 16.43 17.35
CA LEU A 378 -30.82 15.45 18.31
C LEU A 378 -31.96 14.81 19.13
N ASN A 379 -32.20 13.50 18.96
CA ASN A 379 -33.20 12.77 19.73
C ASN A 379 -32.66 12.55 21.16
N ARG A 380 -33.17 13.32 22.14
CA ARG A 380 -32.62 13.40 23.50
C ARG A 380 -33.10 12.24 24.37
N THR A 381 -32.23 11.27 24.58
CA THR A 381 -32.36 10.29 25.67
C THR A 381 -30.99 10.21 26.34
N ILE A 382 -30.88 10.48 27.65
CA ILE A 382 -29.74 10.20 28.58
C ILE A 382 -29.15 11.45 29.30
N GLN A 383 -28.79 11.24 30.58
CA GLN A 383 -28.62 12.21 31.68
C GLN A 383 -27.26 12.95 31.79
N THR A 384 -26.29 12.70 30.91
CA THR A 384 -24.93 13.29 31.03
C THR A 384 -24.40 13.90 29.73
N ILE A 385 -25.27 14.53 28.94
CA ILE A 385 -24.86 15.26 27.74
C ILE A 385 -24.77 16.74 28.10
N ARG A 386 -23.56 17.31 28.15
CA ARG A 386 -23.38 18.77 28.15
C ARG A 386 -23.39 19.27 26.70
N ILE A 387 -24.51 19.85 26.28
CA ILE A 387 -24.58 20.66 25.05
C ILE A 387 -24.39 22.12 25.47
N LEU A 388 -23.19 22.65 25.30
CA LEU A 388 -22.91 24.05 25.57
C LEU A 388 -23.15 24.87 24.28
N LEU A 389 -24.13 25.76 24.35
CA LEU A 389 -24.26 26.92 23.45
C LEU A 389 -23.71 28.10 24.25
N GLU A 390 -22.52 28.60 23.94
CA GLU A 390 -22.07 29.84 24.58
C GLU A 390 -22.95 31.02 24.11
N PRO A 391 -23.28 31.98 25.01
CA PRO A 391 -24.07 33.14 24.65
C PRO A 391 -23.35 33.96 23.57
N ARG A 392 -24.12 34.50 22.61
CA ARG A 392 -23.60 35.44 21.61
C ARG A 392 -23.04 36.67 22.33
N ILE A 393 -21.72 36.79 22.39
CA ILE A 393 -21.02 38.03 22.75
C ILE A 393 -20.82 38.85 21.47
#